data_AF-A0A351Q556-F1
#
_entry.id   AF-A0A351Q556-F1
#
_cell.length_a   1.000
_cell.length_b   1.000
_cell.length_c   1.000
_cell.angle_alpha   90.00
_cell.angle_beta   90.00
_cell.angle_gamma   90.00
#
_symmetry.space_group_name_H-M   'P 1'
#
loop_
_entity.id
_entity.type
_entity.pdbx_description
1 polymer ?
#
loop_
_entity_poly.entity_id
_entity_poly.type
_entity_poly.pdbx_seq_one_letter_code
_entity_poly.pdbx_strand_id
1 'polypeptide(L)'
;QDAMTQQGESRWSLYHSRISFALNSKILSPMQVIDAALRRYQASEQSPDNPVDLAQIEGFIRQILGWREYVRAVYWANMPSYAERNALDAQRDLPDYFWTGNTKMACMKQAIDQSLNYAYAHHIQRLMVTGNFAMLAGIDPTQMDQWYLGIYIDAIEWVEMPNTRGMSQFADGGLIATKPYAASGSYINKMSDYCKDCHYKVKERFTEQACPFNSLYWHFMQRHADKFSRNPRTAMAYRSWDKMDDEVKKALLSRAEYYLQNIESL
;
A
#
# COMPACT_ATOMS: atom_id res chain seq x y z
N GLN A 1 11.60 -7.03 4.05
CA GLN A 1 10.74 -6.71 2.89
C GLN A 1 9.73 -5.62 3.22
N ASP A 2 9.07 -5.68 4.39
CA ASP A 2 7.91 -4.83 4.69
C ASP A 2 8.19 -3.71 5.73
N ALA A 3 9.46 -3.50 6.09
CA ALA A 3 9.85 -2.45 7.03
C ALA A 3 9.84 -1.08 6.34
N MET A 4 9.64 -0.03 7.11
CA MET A 4 9.75 1.37 6.71
C MET A 4 10.55 2.11 7.78
N THR A 5 11.33 3.11 7.40
CA THR A 5 12.07 3.92 8.38
C THR A 5 12.28 5.34 7.89
N GLN A 6 12.36 6.29 8.82
CA GLN A 6 12.85 7.64 8.55
C GLN A 6 14.33 7.82 8.90
N GLN A 7 15.01 6.78 9.36
CA GLN A 7 16.40 6.82 9.83
C GLN A 7 17.40 6.21 8.84
N GLY A 8 18.60 6.80 8.77
CA GLY A 8 19.71 6.30 7.96
C GLY A 8 19.70 6.81 6.51
N GLU A 9 20.86 6.74 5.85
CA GLU A 9 21.05 7.24 4.49
C GLU A 9 20.27 6.42 3.45
N SER A 10 20.19 5.11 3.66
CA SER A 10 19.45 4.18 2.78
C SER A 10 17.96 4.09 3.10
N ARG A 11 17.39 4.98 3.94
CA ARG A 11 15.98 4.92 4.38
C ARG A 11 14.96 4.83 3.25
N TRP A 12 15.26 5.48 2.12
CA TRP A 12 14.36 5.57 0.98
C TRP A 12 14.29 4.28 0.15
N SER A 13 15.31 3.43 0.23
CA SER A 13 15.37 2.17 -0.53
C SER A 13 15.45 0.92 0.34
N LEU A 14 15.88 1.06 1.60
CA LEU A 14 16.30 -0.05 2.45
C LEU A 14 17.20 -1.01 1.65
N TYR A 15 16.80 -2.28 1.58
CA TYR A 15 17.49 -3.34 0.85
C TYR A 15 16.81 -3.70 -0.48
N HIS A 16 15.93 -2.84 -1.01
CA HIS A 16 15.28 -3.09 -2.30
C HIS A 16 16.24 -2.88 -3.47
N SER A 17 16.09 -3.68 -4.52
CA SER A 17 17.00 -3.72 -5.67
C SER A 17 16.95 -2.48 -6.56
N ARG A 18 15.84 -1.74 -6.58
CA ARG A 18 15.62 -0.54 -7.42
C ARG A 18 15.83 -0.77 -8.93
N ILE A 19 15.51 -1.97 -9.42
CA ILE A 19 15.68 -2.36 -10.83
C ILE A 19 14.37 -2.34 -11.64
N SER A 20 13.25 -1.93 -11.03
CA SER A 20 11.92 -1.96 -11.66
C SER A 20 11.88 -1.13 -12.94
N PHE A 21 12.47 0.07 -12.95
CA PHE A 21 12.57 0.88 -14.16
C PHE A 21 13.35 0.15 -15.27
N ALA A 22 14.51 -0.43 -14.96
CA ALA A 22 15.32 -1.14 -15.94
C ALA A 22 14.62 -2.39 -16.51
N LEU A 23 13.85 -3.09 -15.66
CA LEU A 23 13.02 -4.22 -16.09
C LEU A 23 11.85 -3.78 -16.99
N ASN A 24 11.20 -2.66 -16.66
CA ASN A 24 10.00 -2.19 -17.36
C ASN A 24 10.33 -1.48 -18.68
N SER A 25 11.50 -0.84 -18.76
CA SER A 25 12.06 -0.23 -19.98
C SER A 25 12.85 -1.21 -20.85
N LYS A 26 12.89 -2.51 -20.51
CA LYS A 26 13.59 -3.58 -21.24
C LYS A 26 15.11 -3.43 -21.32
N ILE A 27 15.71 -2.60 -20.46
CA ILE A 27 17.18 -2.54 -20.28
C ILE A 27 17.69 -3.84 -19.64
N LEU A 28 16.91 -4.42 -18.73
CA LEU A 28 17.18 -5.73 -18.13
C LEU A 28 16.08 -6.73 -18.51
N SER A 29 16.49 -7.93 -18.93
CA SER A 29 15.58 -9.06 -19.07
C SER A 29 15.25 -9.67 -17.70
N PRO A 30 13.97 -10.03 -17.41
CA PRO A 30 13.61 -10.72 -16.17
C PRO A 30 14.45 -11.97 -15.90
N MET A 31 14.72 -12.79 -16.92
CA MET A 31 15.53 -14.00 -16.74
C MET A 31 16.99 -13.69 -16.44
N GLN A 32 17.56 -12.66 -17.06
CA GLN A 32 18.92 -12.23 -16.74
C GLN A 32 19.05 -11.86 -15.25
N VAL A 33 18.03 -11.21 -14.68
CA VAL A 33 18.00 -10.85 -13.26
C VAL A 33 17.84 -12.09 -12.37
N ILE A 34 16.93 -13.00 -12.73
CA ILE A 34 16.69 -14.24 -11.98
C ILE A 34 17.95 -15.12 -11.98
N ASP A 35 18.59 -15.31 -13.13
CA ASP A 35 19.82 -16.10 -13.25
C ASP A 35 20.97 -15.49 -12.47
N ALA A 36 21.09 -14.15 -12.46
CA ALA A 36 22.09 -13.46 -11.65
C ALA A 36 21.85 -13.67 -10.15
N ALA A 37 20.59 -13.62 -9.70
CA ALA A 37 20.23 -13.86 -8.30
C ALA A 37 20.50 -15.32 -7.89
N LEU A 38 20.16 -16.30 -8.75
CA LEU A 38 20.44 -17.72 -8.50
C LEU A 38 21.94 -18.01 -8.43
N ARG A 39 22.75 -17.44 -9.33
CA ARG A 39 24.21 -17.55 -9.25
C ARG A 39 24.76 -16.98 -7.94
N ARG A 40 24.24 -15.83 -7.49
CA ARG A 40 24.63 -15.23 -6.21
C ARG A 40 24.26 -16.12 -5.02
N TYR A 41 23.09 -16.76 -5.05
CA TYR A 41 22.63 -17.70 -4.03
C TYR A 41 23.55 -18.95 -3.98
N GLN A 42 23.82 -19.58 -5.11
CA GLN A 42 24.73 -20.73 -5.21
C GLN A 42 26.15 -20.40 -4.72
N ALA A 43 26.68 -19.22 -5.10
CA ALA A 43 27.98 -18.77 -4.60
C ALA A 43 27.97 -18.49 -3.08
N SER A 44 26.82 -18.12 -2.51
CA SER A 44 26.66 -17.89 -1.07
C SER A 44 26.81 -19.15 -0.24
N GLU A 45 26.43 -20.32 -0.80
CA GLU A 45 26.57 -21.61 -0.13
C GLU A 45 28.04 -21.96 0.16
N GLN A 46 28.97 -21.34 -0.57
CA GLN A 46 30.41 -21.52 -0.42
C GLN A 46 31.08 -20.38 0.39
N SER A 47 30.30 -19.39 0.85
CA SER A 47 30.81 -18.16 1.52
C SER A 47 30.09 -17.92 2.85
N PRO A 48 30.59 -18.49 3.97
CA PRO A 48 29.93 -18.39 5.28
C PRO A 48 29.74 -16.95 5.79
N ASP A 49 30.59 -16.02 5.36
CA ASP A 49 30.60 -14.64 5.85
C ASP A 49 29.54 -13.73 5.20
N ASN A 50 28.86 -14.20 4.13
CA ASN A 50 27.80 -13.44 3.46
C ASN A 50 26.74 -14.38 2.84
N PRO A 51 26.01 -15.12 3.69
CA PRO A 51 25.02 -16.09 3.25
C PRO A 51 23.81 -15.36 2.65
N VAL A 52 23.22 -15.96 1.61
CA VAL A 52 21.88 -15.61 1.14
C VAL A 52 20.98 -16.78 1.51
N ASP A 53 19.97 -16.52 2.33
CA ASP A 53 19.04 -17.58 2.72
C ASP A 53 18.02 -17.88 1.62
N LEU A 54 17.43 -19.08 1.69
CA LEU A 54 16.45 -19.53 0.69
C LEU A 54 15.22 -18.61 0.63
N ALA A 55 14.81 -18.01 1.75
CA ALA A 55 13.64 -17.14 1.82
C ALA A 55 13.90 -15.78 1.13
N GLN A 56 15.13 -15.27 1.18
CA GLN A 56 15.57 -14.06 0.51
C GLN A 56 15.57 -14.24 -1.00
N ILE A 57 16.19 -15.33 -1.49
CA ILE A 57 16.27 -15.59 -2.95
C ILE A 57 14.91 -15.93 -3.54
N GLU A 58 14.13 -16.80 -2.88
CA GLU A 58 12.76 -17.13 -3.30
C GLU A 58 11.90 -15.86 -3.29
N GLY A 59 11.96 -15.09 -2.21
CA GLY A 59 11.19 -13.87 -2.05
C GLY A 59 11.46 -12.87 -3.16
N PHE A 60 12.73 -12.69 -3.53
CA PHE A 60 13.14 -11.83 -4.64
C PHE A 60 12.63 -12.35 -6.00
N ILE A 61 12.88 -13.62 -6.32
CA ILE A 61 12.46 -14.24 -7.59
C ILE A 61 10.94 -14.21 -7.73
N ARG A 62 10.19 -14.48 -6.64
CA ARG A 62 8.72 -14.45 -6.63
C ARG A 62 8.14 -13.08 -6.99
N GLN A 63 8.84 -11.98 -6.71
CA GLN A 63 8.36 -10.65 -7.14
C GLN A 63 8.46 -10.47 -8.67
N ILE A 64 9.46 -11.10 -9.29
CA ILE A 64 9.72 -10.98 -10.74
C ILE A 64 8.96 -12.05 -11.51
N LEU A 65 9.23 -13.32 -11.25
CA LEU A 65 8.60 -14.44 -11.96
C LEU A 65 7.13 -14.62 -11.60
N GLY A 66 6.77 -14.33 -10.34
CA GLY A 66 5.39 -14.40 -9.86
C GLY A 66 4.63 -13.12 -10.14
N TRP A 67 4.78 -12.12 -9.27
CA TRP A 67 3.93 -10.93 -9.29
C TRP A 67 4.01 -10.14 -10.59
N ARG A 68 5.21 -9.80 -11.08
CA ARG A 68 5.35 -8.99 -12.31
C ARG A 68 4.74 -9.66 -13.54
N GLU A 69 4.93 -10.97 -13.73
CA GLU A 69 4.30 -11.70 -14.84
C GLU A 69 2.79 -11.90 -14.63
N TYR A 70 2.36 -12.14 -13.39
CA TYR A 70 0.94 -12.27 -13.06
C TYR A 70 0.15 -10.99 -13.33
N VAL A 71 0.63 -9.83 -12.87
CA VAL A 71 -0.07 -8.54 -13.11
C VAL A 71 -0.13 -8.21 -14.60
N ARG A 72 0.90 -8.58 -15.37
CA ARG A 72 0.90 -8.45 -16.83
C ARG A 72 -0.22 -9.27 -17.46
N ALA A 73 -0.39 -10.52 -17.04
CA ALA A 73 -1.46 -11.37 -17.52
C ALA A 73 -2.85 -10.83 -17.14
N VAL A 74 -3.01 -10.34 -15.90
CA VAL A 74 -4.26 -9.72 -15.45
C VAL A 74 -4.63 -8.52 -16.32
N TYR A 75 -3.68 -7.63 -16.58
CA TYR A 75 -3.92 -6.45 -17.42
C TYR A 75 -4.46 -6.87 -18.81
N TRP A 76 -3.71 -7.69 -19.55
CA TRP A 76 -4.10 -8.05 -20.93
C TRP A 76 -5.36 -8.91 -21.01
N ALA A 77 -5.67 -9.70 -19.98
CA ALA A 77 -6.87 -10.52 -19.94
C ALA A 77 -8.16 -9.72 -19.67
N ASN A 78 -8.06 -8.53 -19.07
CA ASN A 78 -9.22 -7.77 -18.59
C ASN A 78 -9.39 -6.39 -19.24
N MET A 79 -8.37 -5.87 -19.92
CA MET A 79 -8.46 -4.61 -20.65
C MET A 79 -9.36 -4.70 -21.88
N PRO A 80 -10.07 -3.62 -22.25
CA PRO A 80 -10.04 -2.29 -21.64
C PRO A 80 -10.93 -2.13 -20.38
N SER A 81 -11.85 -3.07 -20.13
CA SER A 81 -12.85 -2.96 -19.05
C SER A 81 -12.27 -2.85 -17.64
N TYR A 82 -11.00 -3.26 -17.46
CA TYR A 82 -10.32 -3.16 -16.18
C TYR A 82 -10.15 -1.72 -15.69
N ALA A 83 -9.97 -0.76 -16.62
CA ALA A 83 -9.84 0.66 -16.31
C ALA A 83 -11.11 1.30 -15.73
N GLU A 84 -12.28 0.66 -15.90
CA GLU A 84 -13.57 1.16 -15.40
C GLU A 84 -13.96 0.55 -14.05
N ARG A 85 -13.13 -0.35 -13.50
CA ARG A 85 -13.44 -1.10 -12.28
C ARG A 85 -13.45 -0.16 -11.06
N ASN A 86 -14.61 -0.03 -10.42
CA ASN A 86 -14.78 0.67 -9.15
C ASN A 86 -15.74 -0.11 -8.22
N ALA A 87 -15.36 -1.34 -7.88
CA ALA A 87 -16.21 -2.26 -7.12
C ALA A 87 -16.60 -1.75 -5.73
N LEU A 88 -15.93 -0.74 -5.18
CA LEU A 88 -16.24 -0.12 -3.88
C LEU A 88 -17.03 1.19 -3.99
N ASP A 89 -17.36 1.64 -5.20
CA ASP A 89 -18.06 2.90 -5.47
C ASP A 89 -17.38 4.10 -4.78
N ALA A 90 -16.05 4.16 -4.92
CA ALA A 90 -15.22 5.22 -4.36
C ALA A 90 -15.23 6.43 -5.30
N GLN A 91 -15.57 7.62 -4.79
CA GLN A 91 -15.83 8.83 -5.60
C GLN A 91 -15.12 10.09 -5.06
N ARG A 92 -14.36 9.99 -3.96
CA ARG A 92 -13.75 11.16 -3.34
C ARG A 92 -12.50 11.59 -4.12
N ASP A 93 -12.33 12.90 -4.24
CA ASP A 93 -11.15 13.47 -4.90
C ASP A 93 -9.86 13.19 -4.12
N LEU A 94 -8.77 13.01 -4.85
CA LEU A 94 -7.44 12.81 -4.29
C LEU A 94 -6.99 14.09 -3.58
N PRO A 95 -6.63 14.04 -2.28
CA PRO A 95 -6.26 15.25 -1.55
C PRO A 95 -5.00 15.93 -2.08
N ASP A 96 -4.94 17.27 -1.99
CA ASP A 96 -3.87 18.09 -2.58
C ASP A 96 -2.47 17.75 -2.04
N TYR A 97 -2.39 17.28 -0.80
CA TYR A 97 -1.12 16.90 -0.20
C TYR A 97 -0.46 15.67 -0.85
N PHE A 98 -1.17 14.89 -1.68
CA PHE A 98 -0.52 13.87 -2.51
C PHE A 98 0.46 14.47 -3.53
N TRP A 99 0.28 15.74 -3.92
CA TRP A 99 1.15 16.45 -4.85
C TRP A 99 2.18 17.34 -4.16
N THR A 100 1.97 17.68 -2.88
CA THR A 100 2.81 18.64 -2.16
C THR A 100 3.55 18.07 -0.95
N GLY A 101 3.10 16.93 -0.40
CA GLY A 101 3.63 16.36 0.84
C GLY A 101 3.28 17.17 2.10
N ASN A 102 2.38 18.15 1.99
CA ASN A 102 1.97 19.04 3.07
C ASN A 102 0.84 18.42 3.90
N THR A 103 1.18 17.42 4.71
CA THR A 103 0.24 16.73 5.61
C THR A 103 0.83 16.57 7.01
N LYS A 104 -0.02 16.51 8.04
CA LYS A 104 0.40 16.25 9.44
C LYS A 104 0.59 14.76 9.71
N MET A 105 0.10 13.89 8.83
CA MET A 105 0.35 12.45 8.88
C MET A 105 1.80 12.13 8.48
N ALA A 106 2.68 11.92 9.47
CA ALA A 106 4.10 11.69 9.23
C ALA A 106 4.39 10.54 8.24
N CYS A 107 3.65 9.43 8.30
CA CYS A 107 3.81 8.33 7.34
C CYS A 107 3.50 8.74 5.89
N MET A 108 2.40 9.45 5.68
CA MET A 108 1.99 9.97 4.37
C MET A 108 3.01 10.98 3.87
N LYS A 109 3.43 11.92 4.73
CA LYS A 109 4.48 12.89 4.41
C LYS A 109 5.76 12.20 3.94
N GLN A 110 6.27 11.22 4.69
CA GLN A 110 7.49 10.50 4.30
C GLN A 110 7.33 9.77 2.96
N ALA A 111 6.21 9.06 2.75
CA ALA A 111 5.98 8.33 1.50
C ALA A 111 5.81 9.25 0.29
N ILE A 112 5.09 10.37 0.45
CA ILE A 112 4.84 11.34 -0.62
C ILE A 112 6.11 12.13 -0.93
N ASP A 113 6.78 12.71 0.07
CA ASP A 113 8.02 13.48 -0.13
C ASP A 113 9.08 12.61 -0.82
N GLN A 114 9.21 11.33 -0.44
CA GLN A 114 10.14 10.42 -1.09
C GLN A 114 9.75 10.14 -2.55
N SER A 115 8.46 9.96 -2.83
CA SER A 115 7.95 9.77 -4.18
C SER A 115 8.23 10.99 -5.06
N LEU A 116 8.00 12.20 -4.56
CA LEU A 116 8.27 13.45 -5.27
C LEU A 116 9.77 13.70 -5.50
N ASN A 117 10.61 13.40 -4.50
CA ASN A 117 12.06 13.66 -4.59
C ASN A 117 12.83 12.64 -5.43
N TYR A 118 12.44 11.36 -5.39
CA TYR A 118 13.19 10.27 -6.01
C TYR A 118 12.47 9.58 -7.16
N ALA A 119 11.22 9.97 -7.45
CA ALA A 119 10.30 9.20 -8.31
C ALA A 119 10.20 7.73 -7.87
N TYR A 120 10.38 7.45 -6.58
CA TYR A 120 10.48 6.10 -6.02
C TYR A 120 9.95 6.00 -4.60
N ALA A 121 9.06 5.04 -4.41
CA ALA A 121 8.73 4.46 -3.11
C ALA A 121 8.81 2.94 -3.22
N HIS A 122 9.28 2.28 -2.16
CA HIS A 122 9.31 0.82 -2.16
C HIS A 122 7.91 0.24 -1.94
N HIS A 123 7.73 -1.04 -2.25
CA HIS A 123 6.40 -1.66 -2.40
C HIS A 123 5.45 -1.41 -1.22
N ILE A 124 5.92 -1.57 0.02
CA ILE A 124 5.05 -1.44 1.19
C ILE A 124 4.64 0.01 1.50
N GLN A 125 5.43 1.00 1.09
CA GLN A 125 5.02 2.41 1.16
C GLN A 125 3.87 2.68 0.18
N ARG A 126 3.99 2.18 -1.05
CA ARG A 126 2.92 2.29 -2.06
C ARG A 126 1.65 1.60 -1.57
N LEU A 127 1.74 0.35 -1.10
CA LEU A 127 0.57 -0.44 -0.73
C LEU A 127 -0.06 -0.02 0.60
N MET A 128 0.74 0.08 1.67
CA MET A 128 0.22 0.17 3.04
C MET A 128 0.20 1.59 3.64
N VAL A 129 0.77 2.58 2.92
CA VAL A 129 0.71 3.98 3.32
C VAL A 129 -0.22 4.76 2.40
N THR A 130 0.23 5.13 1.20
CA THR A 130 -0.56 5.96 0.28
C THR A 130 -1.77 5.19 -0.27
N GLY A 131 -1.59 3.94 -0.67
CA GLY A 131 -2.64 3.09 -1.19
C GLY A 131 -3.70 2.73 -0.15
N ASN A 132 -3.27 2.29 1.04
CA ASN A 132 -4.17 2.01 2.16
C ASN A 132 -4.94 3.28 2.57
N PHE A 133 -4.29 4.44 2.67
CA PHE A 133 -5.00 5.69 2.97
C PHE A 133 -6.09 5.98 1.92
N ALA A 134 -5.73 5.95 0.64
CA ALA A 134 -6.66 6.24 -0.45
C ALA A 134 -7.86 5.29 -0.44
N MET A 135 -7.62 3.99 -0.24
CA MET A 135 -8.68 2.99 -0.16
C MET A 135 -9.59 3.23 1.04
N LEU A 136 -9.02 3.48 2.22
CA LEU A 136 -9.79 3.77 3.44
C LEU A 136 -10.59 5.07 3.30
N ALA A 137 -10.01 6.09 2.69
CA ALA A 137 -10.66 7.36 2.41
C ALA A 137 -11.69 7.28 1.27
N GLY A 138 -11.71 6.19 0.49
CA GLY A 138 -12.65 6.03 -0.63
C GLY A 138 -12.37 6.99 -1.77
N ILE A 139 -11.09 7.18 -2.09
CA ILE A 139 -10.61 7.99 -3.20
C ILE A 139 -10.94 7.30 -4.52
N ASP A 140 -11.33 8.07 -5.54
CA ASP A 140 -11.57 7.57 -6.89
C ASP A 140 -10.33 6.80 -7.40
N PRO A 141 -10.46 5.50 -7.74
CA PRO A 141 -9.37 4.70 -8.27
C PRO A 141 -8.72 5.29 -9.52
N THR A 142 -9.47 6.06 -10.32
CA THR A 142 -8.94 6.73 -11.52
C THR A 142 -7.94 7.82 -11.17
N GLN A 143 -8.19 8.58 -10.11
CA GLN A 143 -7.24 9.59 -9.63
C GLN A 143 -6.01 8.92 -8.99
N MET A 144 -6.20 7.77 -8.33
CA MET A 144 -5.08 6.98 -7.84
C MET A 144 -4.22 6.41 -8.96
N ASP A 145 -4.81 5.86 -10.03
CA ASP A 145 -4.07 5.38 -11.21
C ASP A 145 -3.21 6.52 -11.79
N GLN A 146 -3.82 7.70 -11.99
CA GLN A 146 -3.13 8.87 -12.52
C GLN A 146 -1.95 9.31 -11.63
N TRP A 147 -2.13 9.30 -10.31
CA TRP A 147 -1.06 9.66 -9.39
C TRP A 147 0.08 8.64 -9.38
N TYR A 148 -0.23 7.34 -9.27
CA TYR A 148 0.78 6.28 -9.31
C TYR A 148 1.53 6.25 -10.64
N LEU A 149 0.81 6.42 -11.76
CA LEU A 149 1.39 6.46 -13.10
C LEU A 149 2.26 7.71 -13.32
N GLY A 150 1.88 8.85 -12.74
CA GLY A 150 2.59 10.11 -12.91
C GLY A 150 3.83 10.29 -12.03
N ILE A 151 3.87 9.65 -10.85
CA ILE A 151 4.92 9.95 -9.85
C ILE A 151 6.06 8.94 -9.80
N TYR A 152 5.86 7.69 -10.24
CA TYR A 152 6.88 6.64 -10.12
C TYR A 152 7.61 6.38 -11.44
N ILE A 153 8.94 6.38 -11.37
CA ILE A 153 9.81 6.19 -12.54
C ILE A 153 9.58 4.85 -13.25
N ASP A 154 9.10 3.84 -12.53
CA ASP A 154 8.87 2.49 -13.03
C ASP A 154 7.43 2.23 -13.49
N ALA A 155 6.57 3.25 -13.46
CA ALA A 155 5.17 3.10 -13.79
C ALA A 155 4.94 3.07 -15.32
N ILE A 156 4.35 1.97 -15.77
CA ILE A 156 3.77 1.80 -17.10
C ILE A 156 2.41 1.15 -16.85
N GLU A 157 1.37 1.57 -17.58
CA GLU A 157 -0.02 1.19 -17.29
C GLU A 157 -0.22 -0.32 -17.05
N TRP A 158 0.42 -1.19 -17.85
CA TRP A 158 0.27 -2.65 -17.71
C TRP A 158 0.70 -3.22 -16.35
N VAL A 159 1.65 -2.56 -15.67
CA VAL A 159 2.13 -2.96 -14.35
C VAL A 159 1.49 -2.12 -13.24
N GLU A 160 1.20 -0.86 -13.52
CA GLU A 160 0.67 0.09 -12.54
C GLU A 160 -0.80 -0.20 -12.24
N MET A 161 -1.68 -0.21 -13.25
CA MET A 161 -3.13 -0.28 -13.07
C MET A 161 -3.61 -1.54 -12.33
N PRO A 162 -3.10 -2.76 -12.59
CA PRO A 162 -3.48 -3.94 -11.80
C PRO A 162 -3.03 -3.86 -10.33
N ASN A 163 -1.86 -3.26 -10.07
CA ASN A 163 -1.41 -3.05 -8.71
C ASN A 163 -2.25 -1.98 -7.99
N THR A 164 -2.60 -0.90 -8.68
CA THR A 164 -3.41 0.18 -8.11
C THR A 164 -4.85 -0.26 -7.90
N ARG A 165 -5.58 -0.62 -8.97
CA ARG A 165 -6.99 -1.00 -8.86
C ARG A 165 -7.21 -2.31 -8.11
N GLY A 166 -6.42 -3.34 -8.40
CA GLY A 166 -6.64 -4.67 -7.83
C GLY A 166 -6.03 -4.81 -6.44
N MET A 167 -4.70 -4.74 -6.37
CA MET A 167 -3.99 -5.00 -5.11
C MET A 167 -4.23 -3.91 -4.08
N SER A 168 -4.13 -2.64 -4.47
CA SER A 168 -4.18 -1.52 -3.52
C SER A 168 -5.59 -1.07 -3.18
N GLN A 169 -6.44 -0.82 -4.18
CA GLN A 169 -7.75 -0.21 -3.99
C GLN A 169 -8.91 -1.22 -3.89
N PHE A 170 -8.66 -2.51 -4.19
CA PHE A 170 -9.70 -3.55 -4.26
C PHE A 170 -10.87 -3.18 -5.21
N ALA A 171 -10.60 -2.28 -6.17
CA ALA A 171 -11.55 -1.75 -7.12
C ALA A 171 -11.96 -2.78 -8.17
N ASP A 172 -11.17 -3.85 -8.36
CA ASP A 172 -11.50 -4.98 -9.23
C ASP A 172 -12.46 -6.01 -8.60
N GLY A 173 -12.83 -5.83 -7.32
CA GLY A 173 -13.74 -6.74 -6.61
C GLY A 173 -13.09 -8.05 -6.17
N GLY A 174 -11.76 -8.12 -6.20
CA GLY A 174 -10.97 -9.25 -5.69
C GLY A 174 -10.45 -10.20 -6.77
N LEU A 175 -10.23 -9.69 -7.99
CA LEU A 175 -9.64 -10.47 -9.08
C LEU A 175 -8.17 -10.81 -8.80
N ILE A 176 -7.42 -9.86 -8.24
CA ILE A 176 -6.02 -10.05 -7.84
C ILE A 176 -5.87 -10.54 -6.39
N ALA A 177 -6.59 -9.92 -5.47
CA ALA A 177 -6.45 -10.16 -4.04
C ALA A 177 -7.77 -10.62 -3.45
N THR A 178 -7.77 -11.62 -2.56
CA THR A 178 -9.01 -12.13 -1.96
C THR A 178 -9.49 -11.36 -0.73
N LYS A 179 -8.75 -10.32 -0.31
CA LYS A 179 -9.16 -9.36 0.72
C LYS A 179 -8.56 -7.98 0.43
N PRO A 180 -9.20 -6.88 0.86
CA PRO A 180 -8.58 -5.56 0.80
C PRO A 180 -7.37 -5.49 1.76
N TYR A 181 -6.31 -4.78 1.35
CA TYR A 181 -5.15 -4.48 2.20
C TYR A 181 -5.43 -3.32 3.17
N ALA A 182 -6.55 -3.41 3.88
CA ALA A 182 -7.02 -2.38 4.81
C ALA A 182 -6.34 -2.55 6.17
N ALA A 183 -5.67 -1.51 6.66
CA ALA A 183 -5.01 -1.55 7.96
C ALA A 183 -5.10 -0.21 8.71
N SER A 184 -5.21 -0.30 10.04
CA SER A 184 -5.16 0.86 10.93
C SER A 184 -3.73 1.35 11.17
N GLY A 185 -3.59 2.44 11.93
CA GLY A 185 -2.29 2.97 12.32
C GLY A 185 -1.43 1.99 13.12
N SER A 186 -2.05 0.96 13.74
CA SER A 186 -1.33 -0.11 14.44
C SER A 186 -0.35 -0.86 13.53
N TYR A 187 -0.72 -1.08 12.26
CA TYR A 187 0.17 -1.71 11.28
C TYR A 187 1.38 -0.82 11.00
N ILE A 188 1.13 0.46 10.68
CA ILE A 188 2.19 1.43 10.37
C ILE A 188 3.15 1.58 11.56
N ASN A 189 2.63 1.65 12.79
CA ASN A 189 3.45 1.72 14.00
C ASN A 189 4.28 0.46 14.26
N LYS A 190 3.81 -0.72 13.84
CA LYS A 190 4.56 -1.97 13.97
C LYS A 190 5.67 -2.08 12.93
N MET A 191 5.41 -1.60 11.72
CA MET A 191 6.29 -1.78 10.56
C MET A 191 7.20 -0.58 10.28
N SER A 192 7.07 0.50 11.07
CA SER A 192 7.84 1.73 10.89
C SER A 192 8.18 2.43 12.20
N ASP A 193 9.05 3.43 12.12
CA ASP A 193 9.31 4.40 13.17
C ASP A 193 8.54 5.72 13.00
N TYR A 194 7.71 5.85 11.96
CA TYR A 194 7.02 7.10 11.59
C TYR A 194 6.08 7.66 12.68
N CYS A 195 5.51 6.79 13.52
CA CYS A 195 4.54 7.20 14.53
C CYS A 195 5.16 7.89 15.74
N LYS A 196 6.50 7.82 15.94
CA LYS A 196 7.18 8.37 17.13
C LYS A 196 7.07 9.90 17.19
N ASP A 197 7.29 10.56 16.06
CA ASP A 197 7.33 12.03 15.94
C ASP A 197 6.11 12.58 15.18
N CYS A 198 5.06 11.77 15.03
CA CYS A 198 3.84 12.16 14.33
C CYS A 198 3.01 13.14 15.16
N HIS A 199 2.36 14.10 14.48
CA HIS A 199 1.36 14.98 15.08
C HIS A 199 0.25 14.16 15.76
N TYR A 200 -0.17 13.07 15.11
CA TYR A 200 -1.22 12.19 15.60
C TYR A 200 -0.68 11.08 16.51
N LYS A 201 -1.46 10.73 17.54
CA LYS A 201 -1.19 9.67 18.49
C LYS A 201 -1.81 8.36 18.01
N VAL A 202 -0.95 7.41 17.63
CA VAL A 202 -1.38 6.12 17.05
C VAL A 202 -2.13 5.20 18.00
N LYS A 203 -1.95 5.37 19.32
CA LYS A 203 -2.67 4.60 20.34
C LYS A 203 -4.08 5.14 20.58
N GLU A 204 -4.34 6.39 20.23
CA GLU A 204 -5.64 7.01 20.38
C GLU A 204 -6.55 6.66 19.20
N ARG A 205 -7.84 6.46 19.48
CA ARG A 205 -8.79 5.86 18.53
C ARG A 205 -9.77 6.85 17.93
N PHE A 206 -10.25 7.82 18.72
CA PHE A 206 -11.32 8.74 18.31
C PHE A 206 -11.22 10.15 18.95
N THR A 207 -10.12 10.46 19.64
CA THR A 207 -9.81 11.80 20.18
C THR A 207 -9.37 12.76 19.07
N GLU A 208 -9.20 14.04 19.42
CA GLU A 208 -8.72 15.08 18.50
C GLU A 208 -7.33 14.81 17.89
N GLN A 209 -6.46 14.10 18.60
CA GLN A 209 -5.13 13.71 18.09
C GLN A 209 -5.07 12.24 17.65
N ALA A 210 -6.18 11.51 17.61
CA ALA A 210 -6.17 10.11 17.17
C ALA A 210 -5.66 9.95 15.73
N CYS A 211 -4.82 8.94 15.47
CA CYS A 211 -4.36 8.66 14.12
C CYS A 211 -5.55 8.45 13.14
N PRO A 212 -5.61 9.17 11.99
CA PRO A 212 -6.71 9.05 11.04
C PRO A 212 -6.95 7.61 10.54
N PHE A 213 -5.89 6.83 10.32
CA PHE A 213 -6.00 5.43 9.91
C PHE A 213 -6.82 4.56 10.89
N ASN A 214 -6.89 4.92 12.19
CA ASN A 214 -7.61 4.11 13.18
C ASN A 214 -9.13 4.19 13.00
N SER A 215 -9.67 5.40 12.86
CA SER A 215 -11.10 5.60 12.64
C SER A 215 -11.49 5.28 11.19
N LEU A 216 -10.69 5.71 10.21
CA LEU A 216 -10.90 5.43 8.79
C LEU A 216 -10.93 3.92 8.49
N TYR A 217 -10.10 3.11 9.17
CA TYR A 217 -10.15 1.65 9.06
C TYR A 217 -11.53 1.10 9.42
N TRP A 218 -12.07 1.46 10.59
CA TRP A 218 -13.37 0.95 11.02
C TRP A 218 -14.51 1.50 10.17
N HIS A 219 -14.44 2.76 9.78
CA HIS A 219 -15.39 3.36 8.86
C HIS A 219 -15.43 2.65 7.50
N PHE A 220 -14.26 2.34 6.91
CA PHE A 220 -14.15 1.52 5.71
C PHE A 220 -14.75 0.12 5.88
N MET A 221 -14.43 -0.57 6.98
CA MET A 221 -14.95 -1.90 7.24
C MET A 221 -16.48 -1.88 7.41
N GLN A 222 -17.04 -0.86 8.07
CA GLN A 222 -18.48 -0.77 8.27
C GLN A 222 -19.24 -0.35 7.00
N ARG A 223 -18.75 0.63 6.24
CA ARG A 223 -19.43 1.07 4.99
C ARG A 223 -19.49 -0.03 3.92
N HIS A 224 -18.63 -1.05 4.02
CA HIS A 224 -18.60 -2.20 3.12
C HIS A 224 -18.92 -3.52 3.83
N ALA A 225 -19.64 -3.47 4.95
CA ALA A 225 -19.98 -4.66 5.75
C ALA A 225 -20.70 -5.74 4.94
N ASP A 226 -21.61 -5.38 4.03
CA ASP A 226 -22.32 -6.35 3.19
C ASP A 226 -21.39 -7.23 2.36
N LYS A 227 -20.27 -6.66 1.89
CA LYS A 227 -19.26 -7.36 1.08
C LYS A 227 -18.27 -8.12 1.95
N PHE A 228 -17.76 -7.48 3.00
CA PHE A 228 -16.61 -8.00 3.75
C PHE A 228 -16.99 -8.81 4.99
N SER A 229 -18.18 -8.68 5.57
CA SER A 229 -18.60 -9.49 6.74
C SER A 229 -18.66 -10.99 6.42
N ARG A 230 -18.92 -11.33 5.15
CA ARG A 230 -19.01 -12.71 4.66
C ARG A 230 -17.64 -13.32 4.31
N ASN A 231 -16.58 -12.51 4.27
CA ASN A 231 -15.25 -13.00 3.92
C ASN A 231 -14.55 -13.60 5.15
N PRO A 232 -14.13 -14.89 5.12
CA PRO A 232 -13.49 -15.53 6.27
C PRO A 232 -12.22 -14.82 6.75
N ARG A 233 -11.51 -14.13 5.86
CA ARG A 233 -10.25 -13.42 6.18
C ARG A 233 -10.47 -12.12 6.95
N THR A 234 -11.68 -11.56 6.94
CA THR A 234 -12.08 -10.34 7.66
C THR A 234 -13.01 -10.63 8.84
N ALA A 235 -13.49 -11.86 8.99
CA ALA A 235 -14.41 -12.28 10.05
C ALA A 235 -13.93 -11.92 11.47
N MET A 236 -12.62 -12.06 11.74
CA MET A 236 -12.07 -11.69 13.06
C MET A 236 -12.16 -10.19 13.34
N ALA A 237 -12.01 -9.33 12.32
CA ALA A 237 -12.17 -7.88 12.49
C ALA A 237 -13.62 -7.52 12.84
N TYR A 238 -14.61 -8.13 12.18
CA TYR A 238 -16.02 -7.92 12.52
C TYR A 238 -16.36 -8.43 13.92
N ARG A 239 -15.87 -9.60 14.33
CA ARG A 239 -16.04 -10.07 15.72
C ARG A 239 -15.42 -9.12 16.74
N SER A 240 -14.29 -8.50 16.42
CA SER A 240 -13.70 -7.47 17.26
C SER A 240 -14.54 -6.20 17.31
N TRP A 241 -15.15 -5.80 16.20
CA TRP A 241 -16.07 -4.67 16.14
C TRP A 241 -17.33 -4.92 16.97
N ASP A 242 -17.96 -6.08 16.84
CA ASP A 242 -19.23 -6.41 17.51
C ASP A 242 -19.10 -6.37 19.04
N LYS A 243 -17.90 -6.71 19.56
CA LYS A 243 -17.56 -6.68 20.98
C LYS A 243 -17.28 -5.29 21.55
N MET A 244 -17.20 -4.25 20.72
CA MET A 244 -16.99 -2.88 21.20
C MET A 244 -18.30 -2.29 21.72
N ASP A 245 -18.20 -1.44 22.73
CA ASP A 245 -19.34 -0.66 23.23
C ASP A 245 -19.88 0.26 22.12
N ASP A 246 -21.20 0.46 22.10
CA ASP A 246 -21.85 1.23 21.03
C ASP A 246 -21.42 2.70 21.02
N GLU A 247 -21.12 3.28 22.18
CA GLU A 247 -20.54 4.62 22.27
C GLU A 247 -19.15 4.70 21.61
N VAL A 248 -18.34 3.64 21.75
CA VAL A 248 -17.02 3.56 21.08
C VAL A 248 -17.18 3.42 19.58
N LYS A 249 -18.13 2.59 19.11
CA LYS A 249 -18.45 2.44 17.69
C LYS A 249 -18.87 3.78 17.09
N LYS A 250 -19.81 4.49 17.75
CA LYS A 250 -20.29 5.80 17.33
C LYS A 250 -19.15 6.83 17.30
N ALA A 251 -18.31 6.89 18.33
CA ALA A 251 -17.18 7.81 18.38
C ALA A 251 -16.16 7.56 17.24
N LEU A 252 -15.87 6.30 16.92
CA LEU A 252 -15.00 5.94 15.80
C LEU A 252 -15.55 6.39 14.45
N LEU A 253 -16.84 6.13 14.19
CA LEU A 253 -17.48 6.50 12.93
C LEU A 253 -17.59 8.03 12.80
N SER A 254 -18.01 8.72 13.86
CA SER A 254 -18.04 10.19 13.87
C SER A 254 -16.67 10.80 13.66
N ARG A 255 -15.60 10.22 14.25
CA ARG A 255 -14.24 10.73 14.04
C ARG A 255 -13.74 10.50 12.62
N ALA A 256 -14.08 9.36 12.01
CA ALA A 256 -13.74 9.09 10.62
C ALA A 256 -14.43 10.10 9.69
N GLU A 257 -15.73 10.34 9.91
CA GLU A 257 -16.50 11.30 9.12
C GLU A 257 -15.93 12.72 9.24
N TYR A 258 -15.56 13.16 10.44
CA TYR A 258 -14.84 14.42 10.64
C TYR A 258 -13.56 14.50 9.80
N TYR A 259 -12.74 13.44 9.79
CA TYR A 259 -11.53 13.42 8.98
C TYR A 259 -11.81 13.41 7.47
N LEU A 260 -12.87 12.76 7.01
CA LEU A 260 -13.26 12.77 5.60
C LEU A 260 -13.78 14.13 5.15
N GLN A 261 -14.49 14.85 6.02
CA GLN A 261 -14.98 16.21 5.76
C GLN A 261 -13.86 17.25 5.78
N ASN A 262 -12.80 17.00 6.55
CA ASN A 262 -11.65 17.89 6.69
C ASN A 262 -10.39 17.26 6.08
N ILE A 263 -10.54 16.45 5.03
CA ILE A 263 -9.47 15.58 4.52
C ILE A 263 -8.24 16.35 4.09
N GLU A 264 -8.40 17.55 3.51
CA GLU A 264 -7.30 18.44 3.10
C GLU A 264 -6.44 18.97 4.26
N SER A 265 -6.95 18.91 5.49
CA SER A 265 -6.25 19.45 6.68
C SER A 265 -5.44 18.40 7.45
N LEU A 266 -5.45 17.15 6.99
CA LEU A 266 -4.81 15.99 7.63
C LEU A 266 -3.29 16.01 7.55
#